data_AF-A0A1N6L7J6-F1
#
_entry.id   AF-A0A1N6L7J6-F1
#
_cell.length_a   1.000
_cell.length_b   1.000
_cell.length_c   1.000
_cell.angle_alpha   90.00
_cell.angle_beta   90.00
_cell.angle_gamma   90.00
#
_symmetry.space_group_name_H-M   'P 1'
#
loop_
_entity.id
_entity.type
_entity.pdbx_description
1 polymer ?
#
loop_
_entity_poly.entity_id
_entity_poly.type
_entity_poly.pdbx_seq_one_letter_code
_entity_poly.pdbx_strand_id
1 'polypeptide(L)'
;MKDALLATVIDEYTTIEEFASVLVVEQKALTQVDPAEMLRPIVEKKTELVGKLATLEKLRDAQLAEMGFPGGWSGIELAAGRNPKLAAQWTLLQQSVERAHRSNKTNGVLIRTRMEYNQRALDVLQVRPPKPSLYGPDGRVPGFGAL
;
A
#
# COMPACT_ATOMS: atom_id res chain seq x y z
N MET A 1 -9.99 -4.05 -32.95
CA MET A 1 -9.74 -2.81 -32.16
C MET A 1 -10.65 -2.73 -30.94
N LYS A 2 -11.99 -2.64 -31.09
CA LYS A 2 -12.91 -2.60 -29.92
C LYS A 2 -12.79 -3.81 -28.97
N ASP A 3 -12.60 -5.00 -29.53
CA ASP A 3 -12.42 -6.22 -28.73
C ASP A 3 -11.04 -6.28 -28.03
N ALA A 4 -10.03 -5.63 -28.60
CA ALA A 4 -8.70 -5.55 -28.01
C ALA A 4 -8.69 -4.61 -26.79
N LEU A 5 -9.37 -3.46 -26.89
CA LEU A 5 -9.56 -2.55 -25.74
C LEU A 5 -10.36 -3.22 -24.63
N LEU A 6 -11.42 -3.96 -24.96
CA LEU A 6 -12.18 -4.73 -23.98
C LEU A 6 -11.30 -5.78 -23.28
N ALA A 7 -10.49 -6.52 -24.03
CA ALA A 7 -9.56 -7.49 -23.44
C ALA A 7 -8.56 -6.83 -22.48
N THR A 8 -7.97 -5.69 -22.86
CA THR A 8 -7.08 -4.92 -21.97
C THR A 8 -7.77 -4.52 -20.67
N VAL A 9 -9.01 -4.03 -20.72
CA VAL A 9 -9.76 -3.63 -19.51
C VAL A 9 -10.15 -4.84 -18.65
N ILE A 10 -10.39 -6.01 -19.25
CA ILE A 10 -10.57 -7.27 -18.51
C ILE A 10 -9.28 -7.67 -17.79
N ASP A 11 -8.13 -7.52 -18.44
CA ASP A 11 -6.82 -7.81 -17.84
C ASP A 11 -6.47 -6.80 -16.73
N GLU A 12 -6.79 -5.52 -16.91
CA GLU A 12 -6.69 -4.50 -15.86
C GLU A 12 -7.53 -4.90 -14.66
N TYR A 13 -8.81 -5.26 -14.87
CA TYR A 13 -9.71 -5.70 -13.81
C TYR A 13 -9.17 -6.90 -13.04
N THR A 14 -8.72 -7.94 -13.74
CA THR A 14 -8.17 -9.14 -13.11
C THR A 14 -6.93 -8.82 -12.29
N THR A 15 -6.06 -7.94 -12.82
CA THR A 15 -4.83 -7.52 -12.14
C THR A 15 -5.14 -6.69 -10.88
N ILE A 16 -6.17 -5.84 -10.91
CA ILE A 16 -6.60 -5.07 -9.73
C ILE A 16 -7.27 -5.95 -8.68
N GLU A 17 -8.06 -6.95 -9.07
CA GLU A 17 -8.63 -7.92 -8.11
C GLU A 17 -7.53 -8.74 -7.42
N GLU A 18 -6.49 -9.13 -8.17
CA GLU A 18 -5.30 -9.77 -7.59
C GLU A 18 -4.59 -8.82 -6.61
N PHE A 19 -4.39 -7.55 -7.00
CA PHE A 19 -3.80 -6.54 -6.13
C PHE A 19 -4.63 -6.29 -4.85
N ALA A 20 -5.95 -6.20 -4.98
CA ALA A 20 -6.86 -6.07 -3.84
C ALA A 20 -6.76 -7.26 -2.89
N SER A 21 -6.64 -8.47 -3.42
CA SER A 21 -6.44 -9.70 -2.63
C SER A 21 -5.11 -9.65 -1.87
N VAL A 22 -4.04 -9.19 -2.51
CA VAL A 22 -2.72 -9.00 -1.87
C VAL A 22 -2.81 -7.95 -0.75
N LEU A 23 -3.55 -6.85 -0.92
CA LEU A 23 -3.76 -5.86 0.14
C LEU A 23 -4.50 -6.43 1.35
N VAL A 24 -5.46 -7.34 1.15
CA VAL A 24 -6.14 -8.02 2.26
C VAL A 24 -5.19 -8.95 3.01
N VAL A 25 -4.32 -9.67 2.30
CA VAL A 25 -3.28 -10.52 2.91
C VAL A 25 -2.27 -9.64 3.67
N GLU A 26 -1.86 -8.51 3.10
CA GLU A 26 -1.01 -7.52 3.77
C GLU A 26 -1.64 -7.02 5.07
N GLN A 27 -2.93 -6.70 5.06
CA GLN A 27 -3.66 -6.28 6.25
C GLN A 27 -3.58 -7.33 7.37
N LYS A 28 -3.74 -8.61 7.03
CA LYS A 28 -3.63 -9.73 7.99
C LYS A 28 -2.21 -9.94 8.48
N ALA A 29 -1.20 -9.79 7.62
CA ALA A 29 0.21 -9.83 8.03
C ALA A 29 0.50 -8.69 9.01
N LEU A 30 0.02 -7.48 8.72
CA LEU A 30 0.13 -6.30 9.58
C LEU A 30 -0.63 -6.40 10.92
N THR A 31 -1.37 -7.47 11.20
CA THR A 31 -1.92 -7.72 12.55
C THR A 31 -1.14 -8.77 13.34
N GLN A 32 -0.16 -9.45 12.72
CA GLN A 32 0.68 -10.45 13.41
C GLN A 32 1.76 -9.82 14.29
N VAL A 33 2.30 -10.61 15.22
CA VAL A 33 3.34 -10.15 16.16
C VAL A 33 4.64 -9.83 15.42
N ASP A 34 5.11 -10.73 14.55
CA ASP A 34 6.27 -10.52 13.69
C ASP A 34 5.88 -10.56 12.20
N PRO A 35 5.55 -9.41 11.60
CA PRO A 35 5.08 -9.36 10.23
C PRO A 35 6.22 -9.35 9.21
N ALA A 36 7.49 -9.21 9.61
CA ALA A 36 8.58 -8.85 8.70
C ALA A 36 8.82 -9.90 7.60
N GLU A 37 8.84 -11.18 7.96
CA GLU A 37 9.02 -12.28 7.01
C GLU A 37 7.82 -12.43 6.08
N MET A 38 6.60 -12.22 6.59
CA MET A 38 5.37 -12.30 5.81
C MET A 38 5.20 -11.13 4.84
N LEU A 39 5.71 -9.95 5.18
CA LEU A 39 5.57 -8.73 4.36
C LEU A 39 6.50 -8.70 3.15
N ARG A 40 7.68 -9.32 3.21
CA ARG A 40 8.63 -9.34 2.08
C ARG A 40 8.01 -9.84 0.77
N PRO A 41 7.47 -11.07 0.69
CA PRO A 41 6.87 -11.56 -0.56
C PRO A 41 5.63 -10.76 -0.99
N ILE A 42 4.92 -10.14 -0.04
CA ILE A 42 3.76 -9.28 -0.33
C ILE A 42 4.19 -8.00 -1.04
N VAL A 43 5.28 -7.36 -0.59
CA VAL A 43 5.81 -6.14 -1.21
C VAL A 43 6.33 -6.42 -2.62
N GLU A 44 7.03 -7.54 -2.82
CA GLU A 44 7.49 -7.99 -4.14
C GLU A 44 6.30 -8.18 -5.08
N LYS A 45 5.27 -8.91 -4.65
CA LYS A 45 4.07 -9.14 -5.45
C LYS A 45 3.31 -7.85 -5.77
N LYS A 46 3.18 -6.92 -4.82
CA LYS A 46 2.59 -5.59 -5.07
C LYS A 46 3.36 -4.83 -6.15
N THR A 47 4.70 -4.87 -6.10
CA THR A 47 5.56 -4.19 -7.07
C THR A 47 5.39 -4.77 -8.48
N GLU A 48 5.35 -6.09 -8.61
CA GLU A 48 5.06 -6.79 -9.86
C GLU A 48 3.71 -6.37 -10.45
N LEU A 49 2.66 -6.39 -9.63
CA LEU A 49 1.29 -6.04 -10.05
C LEU A 49 1.17 -4.58 -10.48
N VAL A 50 1.80 -3.65 -9.75
CA VAL A 50 1.85 -2.23 -10.14
C VAL A 50 2.56 -2.05 -11.48
N GLY A 51 3.67 -2.76 -11.71
CA GLY A 51 4.36 -2.75 -13.00
C GLY A 51 3.50 -3.27 -14.15
N LYS A 52 2.73 -4.35 -13.90
CA LYS A 52 1.78 -4.90 -14.86
C LYS A 52 0.65 -3.90 -15.17
N LEU A 53 0.07 -3.27 -14.16
CA LEU A 53 -0.95 -2.23 -14.35
C LEU A 53 -0.44 -1.04 -15.17
N ALA A 54 0.79 -0.56 -14.89
CA ALA A 54 1.40 0.51 -15.68
C ALA A 54 1.62 0.15 -17.15
N THR A 55 1.86 -1.14 -17.43
CA THR A 55 1.99 -1.64 -18.81
C THR A 55 0.64 -1.71 -19.50
N LEU A 56 -0.39 -2.22 -18.80
CA LEU A 56 -1.76 -2.29 -19.31
C LEU A 56 -2.34 -0.89 -19.56
N GLU A 57 -2.06 0.08 -18.70
CA GLU A 57 -2.49 1.47 -18.87
C GLU A 57 -1.92 2.08 -20.16
N LYS A 58 -0.62 1.88 -20.43
CA LYS A 58 0.00 2.33 -21.68
C LYS A 58 -0.61 1.65 -22.90
N LEU A 59 -0.92 0.35 -22.80
CA LEU A 59 -1.56 -0.39 -23.88
C LEU A 59 -2.98 0.12 -24.14
N ARG A 60 -3.76 0.38 -23.08
CA ARG A 60 -5.09 0.97 -23.16
C ARG A 60 -5.04 2.33 -23.84
N ASP A 61 -4.12 3.19 -23.43
CA ASP A 61 -3.99 4.54 -24.00
C ASP A 61 -3.58 4.51 -25.48
N ALA A 62 -2.72 3.57 -25.89
CA ALA A 62 -2.39 3.35 -27.30
C ALA A 62 -3.61 2.88 -28.11
N GLN A 63 -4.39 1.93 -27.58
CA GLN A 63 -5.63 1.45 -28.20
C GLN A 63 -6.71 2.54 -28.31
N LEU A 64 -6.81 3.41 -27.29
CA LEU A 64 -7.70 4.57 -27.32
C LEU A 64 -7.29 5.56 -28.41
N ALA A 65 -5.98 5.83 -28.54
CA ALA A 65 -5.45 6.71 -29.58
C ALA A 65 -5.72 6.18 -30.99
N GLU A 66 -5.54 4.87 -31.23
CA GLU A 66 -5.91 4.22 -32.50
C GLU A 66 -7.40 4.36 -32.84
N MET A 67 -8.25 4.43 -31.82
CA MET A 67 -9.70 4.62 -31.95
C MET A 67 -10.10 6.11 -32.02
N GLY A 68 -9.14 7.04 -31.99
CA GLY A 68 -9.36 8.48 -32.05
C GLY A 68 -9.86 9.11 -30.74
N PHE A 69 -9.70 8.41 -29.62
CA PHE A 69 -10.03 8.92 -28.29
C PHE A 69 -8.79 9.48 -27.60
N PRO A 70 -8.94 10.46 -26.68
CA PRO A 70 -7.85 10.87 -25.81
C PRO A 70 -7.40 9.69 -24.93
N GLY A 71 -6.17 9.74 -24.41
CA GLY A 71 -5.72 8.77 -23.41
C GLY A 71 -6.35 9.00 -22.03
N GLY A 72 -6.19 8.03 -21.13
CA GLY A 72 -6.65 8.13 -19.76
C GLY A 72 -8.17 8.03 -19.59
N TRP A 73 -8.66 8.58 -18.47
CA TRP A 73 -10.04 8.40 -18.00
C TRP A 73 -11.09 8.93 -18.98
N SER A 74 -10.88 10.12 -19.55
CA SER A 74 -11.84 10.73 -20.48
C SER A 74 -11.97 9.89 -21.76
N GLY A 75 -10.88 9.28 -22.21
CA GLY A 75 -10.86 8.40 -23.38
C GLY A 75 -11.70 7.15 -23.19
N ILE A 76 -11.46 6.45 -22.09
CA ILE A 76 -12.16 5.19 -21.81
C ILE A 76 -13.64 5.41 -21.56
N GLU A 77 -14.03 6.53 -20.95
CA GLU A 77 -15.44 6.89 -20.74
C GLU A 77 -16.17 7.17 -22.06
N LEU A 78 -15.54 7.89 -22.98
CA LEU A 78 -16.06 8.09 -24.34
C LEU A 78 -16.16 6.79 -25.12
N ALA A 79 -15.17 5.91 -25.01
CA ALA A 79 -15.18 4.59 -25.65
C ALA A 79 -16.28 3.68 -25.06
N ALA A 80 -16.45 3.69 -23.73
CA ALA A 80 -17.49 2.98 -23.01
C ALA A 80 -18.89 3.44 -23.41
N GLY A 81 -19.10 4.76 -23.57
CA GLY A 81 -20.37 5.31 -24.05
C GLY A 81 -20.80 4.80 -25.44
N ARG A 82 -19.86 4.28 -26.24
CA ARG A 82 -20.13 3.69 -27.57
C ARG A 82 -20.18 2.16 -27.57
N ASN A 83 -19.90 1.49 -26.45
CA ASN A 83 -19.87 0.04 -26.35
C ASN A 83 -20.37 -0.44 -24.97
N PRO A 84 -21.61 -0.97 -24.89
CA PRO A 84 -22.19 -1.44 -23.62
C PRO A 84 -21.37 -2.50 -22.89
N LYS A 85 -20.66 -3.39 -23.60
CA LYS A 85 -19.81 -4.40 -22.96
C LYS A 85 -18.59 -3.78 -22.29
N LEU A 86 -17.99 -2.79 -22.96
CA LEU A 86 -16.86 -2.04 -22.40
C LEU A 86 -17.31 -1.19 -21.21
N ALA A 87 -18.49 -0.57 -21.28
CA ALA A 87 -19.06 0.18 -20.16
C ALA A 87 -19.25 -0.70 -18.93
N ALA A 88 -19.86 -1.88 -19.09
CA ALA A 88 -20.03 -2.82 -17.98
C ALA A 88 -18.69 -3.23 -17.35
N GLN A 89 -17.70 -3.56 -18.18
CA GLN A 89 -16.38 -3.95 -17.70
C GLN A 89 -15.63 -2.78 -17.02
N TRP A 90 -15.73 -1.58 -17.58
CA TRP A 90 -15.15 -0.37 -17.00
C TRP A 90 -15.74 -0.06 -15.61
N THR A 91 -17.06 -0.21 -15.45
CA THR A 91 -17.71 -0.05 -14.14
C THR A 91 -17.20 -1.07 -13.12
N LEU A 92 -17.01 -2.33 -13.52
CA LEU A 92 -16.42 -3.35 -12.63
C LEU A 92 -14.99 -2.99 -12.21
N LEU A 93 -14.18 -2.51 -13.16
CA LEU A 93 -12.83 -2.02 -12.88
C LEU A 93 -12.84 -0.87 -11.88
N GLN A 94 -13.69 0.14 -12.07
CA GLN A 94 -13.81 1.27 -11.13
C GLN A 94 -14.19 0.83 -9.72
N GLN A 95 -15.14 -0.11 -9.59
CA GLN A 95 -15.52 -0.67 -8.30
C GLN A 95 -14.37 -1.44 -7.63
N SER A 96 -13.62 -2.20 -8.42
CA SER A 96 -12.42 -2.93 -7.95
C SER A 96 -11.33 -1.97 -7.45
N VAL A 97 -11.02 -0.92 -8.22
CA VAL A 97 -10.08 0.15 -7.84
C VAL A 97 -10.47 0.77 -6.51
N GLU A 98 -11.74 1.13 -6.33
CA GLU A 98 -12.21 1.76 -5.09
C GLU A 98 -12.11 0.82 -3.89
N ARG A 99 -12.32 -0.49 -4.07
CA ARG A 99 -12.05 -1.48 -3.01
C ARG A 99 -10.57 -1.55 -2.67
N ALA A 100 -9.70 -1.67 -3.67
CA ALA A 100 -8.25 -1.70 -3.48
C ALA A 100 -7.75 -0.43 -2.78
N HIS A 101 -8.24 0.75 -3.17
CA HIS A 101 -7.88 2.02 -2.57
C HIS A 101 -8.25 2.09 -1.07
N ARG A 102 -9.44 1.63 -0.70
CA ARG A 102 -9.87 1.57 0.71
C ARG A 102 -9.01 0.62 1.54
N SER A 103 -8.67 -0.56 1.01
CA SER A 103 -7.76 -1.50 1.68
C SER A 103 -6.37 -0.91 1.84
N ASN A 104 -5.82 -0.26 0.81
CA ASN A 104 -4.52 0.37 0.86
C ASN A 104 -4.46 1.51 1.91
N LYS A 105 -5.53 2.31 2.01
CA LYS A 105 -5.65 3.34 3.06
C LYS A 105 -5.64 2.74 4.46
N THR A 106 -6.34 1.62 4.65
CA THR A 106 -6.38 0.88 5.93
C THR A 106 -5.00 0.35 6.30
N ASN A 107 -4.31 -0.29 5.36
CA ASN A 107 -2.94 -0.78 5.56
C ASN A 107 -1.98 0.37 5.92
N GLY A 108 -2.11 1.52 5.27
CA GLY A 108 -1.31 2.71 5.58
C GLY A 108 -1.52 3.24 7.01
N VAL A 109 -2.74 3.15 7.55
CA VAL A 109 -3.01 3.48 8.97
C VAL A 109 -2.32 2.47 9.89
N LEU A 110 -2.47 1.17 9.65
CA LEU A 110 -1.84 0.11 10.46
C LEU A 110 -0.32 0.24 10.51
N ILE A 111 0.31 0.51 9.37
CA ILE A 111 1.76 0.73 9.28
C ILE A 111 2.18 1.91 10.16
N ARG A 112 1.48 3.05 10.07
CA ARG A 112 1.79 4.23 10.89
C ARG A 112 1.63 3.95 12.38
N THR A 113 0.53 3.32 12.80
CA THR A 113 0.30 2.96 14.21
C THR A 113 1.40 2.05 14.75
N ARG A 114 1.87 1.07 13.97
CA ARG A 114 2.99 0.21 14.37
C ARG A 114 4.30 0.98 14.50
N MET A 115 4.60 1.85 13.56
CA MET A 115 5.82 2.68 13.62
C MET A 115 5.81 3.60 14.84
N GLU A 116 4.67 4.23 15.16
CA GLU A 116 4.52 5.04 16.36
C GLU A 116 4.71 4.23 17.65
N TYR A 117 4.13 3.03 17.74
CA TYR A 117 4.31 2.15 18.89
C TYR A 117 5.77 1.72 19.05
N ASN A 118 6.41 1.29 17.96
CA ASN A 118 7.82 0.89 17.98
C ASN A 118 8.73 2.04 18.38
N GLN A 119 8.48 3.26 17.87
CA GLN A 119 9.25 4.43 18.25
C GLN A 119 9.09 4.73 19.75
N ARG A 120 7.86 4.73 20.29
CA ARG A 120 7.63 4.91 21.73
C ARG A 120 8.30 3.84 22.58
N ALA A 121 8.25 2.58 22.14
CA ALA A 121 8.92 1.48 22.85
C ALA A 121 10.44 1.66 22.85
N LEU A 122 11.02 2.06 21.71
CA LEU A 122 12.43 2.42 21.61
C LEU A 122 12.77 3.61 22.49
N ASP A 123 11.94 4.66 22.53
CA ASP A 123 12.14 5.81 23.39
C ASP A 123 12.17 5.40 24.87
N VAL A 124 11.24 4.54 25.32
CA VAL A 124 11.24 3.99 26.69
C VAL A 124 12.51 3.19 26.99
N LEU A 125 12.96 2.35 26.05
CA LEU A 125 14.19 1.56 26.21
C LEU A 125 15.47 2.43 26.15
N GLN A 126 15.44 3.53 25.40
CA GLN A 126 16.53 4.48 25.23
C GLN A 126 16.60 5.54 26.32
N VAL A 127 15.50 5.76 27.08
CA VAL A 127 15.56 6.44 28.37
C VAL A 127 16.45 5.59 29.27
N ARG A 128 17.74 5.89 29.21
CA ARG A 128 18.72 5.51 30.22
C ARG A 128 18.05 5.77 31.57
N PRO A 129 18.02 4.81 32.52
CA PRO A 129 17.79 5.21 33.89
C PRO A 129 18.77 6.34 34.17
N PRO A 130 18.34 7.49 34.76
CA PRO A 130 19.31 8.46 35.22
C PRO A 130 20.30 7.64 36.04
N LYS A 131 21.58 7.62 35.61
CA LYS A 131 22.63 6.99 36.41
C LYS A 131 22.37 7.48 37.82
N PRO A 132 22.09 6.60 38.80
CA PRO A 132 22.15 7.08 40.16
C PRO A 132 23.58 7.63 40.28
N SER A 133 23.72 8.91 40.58
CA SER A 133 25.00 9.53 40.92
C SER A 133 25.49 8.98 42.27
N LEU A 134 25.52 7.66 42.42
CA LEU A 134 25.87 6.93 43.62
C LEU A 134 26.71 5.72 43.23
N TYR A 135 27.96 6.00 42.86
CA TYR A 135 29.16 5.39 43.45
C TYR A 135 30.36 5.99 42.69
N GLY A 136 31.11 6.89 43.32
CA GLY A 136 32.47 7.14 42.86
C GLY A 136 33.32 5.88 43.10
N PRO A 137 34.48 5.72 42.43
CA PRO A 137 35.40 4.61 42.70
C PRO A 137 35.82 4.47 44.18
N ASP A 138 35.63 5.49 45.02
CA ASP A 138 35.85 5.45 46.48
C ASP A 138 34.57 5.22 47.32
N GLY A 139 33.44 4.90 46.71
CA GLY A 139 32.21 4.48 47.40
C GLY A 139 31.53 5.48 48.34
N ARG A 140 31.92 6.76 48.28
CA ARG A 140 31.31 7.79 49.11
C ARG A 140 30.12 8.44 48.41
N VAL A 141 28.97 8.38 49.06
CA VAL A 141 27.86 9.31 48.84
C VAL A 141 28.29 10.67 49.41
N PRO A 142 28.11 11.80 48.70
CA PRO A 142 28.27 13.11 49.31
C PRO A 142 27.31 13.18 50.50
N GLY A 143 27.88 13.21 51.71
CA GLY A 143 27.10 13.31 52.93
C GLY A 143 26.23 14.55 52.87
N PHE A 144 24.91 14.34 52.94
CA PHE A 144 24.00 15.35 53.45
C PHE A 144 24.31 15.54 54.94
N GLY A 145 24.82 16.71 55.31
CA GLY A 145 25.04 17.16 56.69
C GLY A 145 26.41 17.83 56.83
N ALA A 146 26.59 18.97 57.49
CA ALA A 146 25.69 19.90 58.17
C ALA A 146 26.53 21.18 58.44
N LEU A 147 25.87 22.34 58.43
CA LEU A 147 26.25 23.64 59.02
C LEU A 147 27.64 24.23 58.69
#